data_AF-A0A2P4SAQ8-F1
#
_entry.id   AF-A0A2P4SAQ8-F1
#
_cell.length_a   1.000
_cell.length_b   1.000
_cell.length_c   1.000
_cell.angle_alpha   90.00
_cell.angle_beta   90.00
_cell.angle_gamma   90.00
#
_symmetry.space_group_name_H-M   'P 1'
#
loop_
_entity.id
_entity.type
_entity.pdbx_description
1 polymer ?
#
loop_
_entity_poly.entity_id
_entity_poly.type
_entity_poly.pdbx_seq_one_letter_code
_entity_poly.pdbx_strand_id
1 'polypeptide(L)'
;MAPGSWFSPLLIAVVTLGLPQEAAATFPAMPLSNLFANAVLRAQHLHLLAAETYKEFERTYIPEDQRYTNKNSQAAFCYSETIPAPTGKDDAQQKSDMELLRFSLVLIQSWLTPVQYLSKVFTNNLVFGTSDRVFEKLKDLEEGIQALMR
;
A
#
# COMPACT_ATOMS: atom_id res chain seq x y z
N MET A 1 71.54 -18.76 -2.96
CA MET A 1 71.07 -17.38 -3.20
C MET A 1 70.04 -17.43 -4.32
N ALA A 2 68.95 -16.67 -4.17
CA ALA A 2 67.60 -16.89 -4.74
C ALA A 2 67.49 -17.35 -6.21
N PRO A 3 66.39 -18.05 -6.55
CA PRO A 3 65.73 -17.88 -7.84
C PRO A 3 64.36 -17.22 -7.65
N GLY A 4 64.19 -16.08 -8.31
CA GLY A 4 62.93 -15.35 -8.36
C GLY A 4 61.86 -16.13 -9.10
N SER A 5 60.64 -16.10 -8.55
CA SER A 5 59.45 -16.64 -9.21
C SER A 5 58.93 -15.60 -10.21
N TRP A 6 59.03 -15.95 -11.49
CA TRP A 6 58.44 -15.22 -12.61
C TRP A 6 56.93 -15.44 -12.66
N PHE A 7 56.16 -14.57 -12.03
CA PHE A 7 54.74 -14.46 -12.36
C PHE A 7 54.60 -13.60 -13.63
N SER A 8 54.47 -14.27 -14.77
CA SER A 8 54.25 -13.63 -16.08
C SER A 8 52.91 -12.87 -16.09
N PRO A 9 52.86 -11.60 -16.53
CA PRO A 9 51.64 -10.77 -16.52
C PRO A 9 50.58 -11.19 -17.55
N LEU A 10 50.84 -12.22 -18.36
CA LEU A 10 49.97 -12.67 -19.44
C LEU A 10 48.74 -13.47 -18.98
N LEU A 11 48.67 -13.91 -17.72
CA LEU A 11 47.52 -14.71 -17.24
C LEU A 11 46.35 -13.88 -16.69
N ILE A 12 46.50 -12.57 -16.52
CA ILE A 12 45.41 -11.71 -16.00
C ILE A 12 44.43 -11.29 -17.12
N ALA A 13 44.82 -11.42 -18.40
CA ALA A 13 44.03 -10.90 -19.52
C ALA A 13 42.88 -11.83 -19.98
N VAL A 14 42.73 -13.04 -19.44
CA VAL A 14 41.79 -14.05 -19.97
C VAL A 14 40.47 -14.13 -19.18
N VAL A 15 40.34 -13.46 -18.03
CA VAL A 15 39.11 -13.55 -17.20
C VAL A 15 38.08 -12.44 -17.53
N THR A 16 38.42 -11.41 -18.28
CA THR A 16 37.52 -10.25 -18.51
C THR A 16 36.68 -10.30 -19.79
N LEU A 17 36.77 -11.34 -20.61
CA LEU A 17 36.06 -11.39 -21.91
C LEU A 17 34.92 -12.44 -21.99
N GLY A 18 34.49 -13.00 -20.85
CA GLY A 18 33.59 -14.16 -20.85
C GLY A 18 32.18 -13.99 -20.29
N LEU A 19 31.84 -12.88 -19.61
CA LEU A 19 30.44 -12.69 -19.21
C LEU A 19 29.69 -11.97 -20.34
N PRO A 20 28.59 -12.54 -20.85
CA PRO A 20 27.58 -11.71 -21.50
C PRO A 20 27.22 -10.67 -20.46
N GLN A 21 27.49 -9.39 -20.75
CA GLN A 21 26.84 -8.31 -20.07
C GLN A 21 25.35 -8.58 -20.26
N GLU A 22 24.70 -9.14 -19.23
CA GLU A 22 23.26 -9.19 -19.17
C GLU A 22 22.84 -7.75 -19.45
N ALA A 23 22.27 -7.54 -20.64
CA ALA A 23 21.50 -6.37 -20.89
C ALA A 23 20.48 -6.38 -19.77
N ALA A 24 20.72 -5.55 -18.75
CA ALA A 24 19.75 -5.25 -17.73
C ALA A 24 18.50 -4.94 -18.53
N ALA A 25 17.58 -5.90 -18.56
CA ALA A 25 16.34 -5.78 -19.28
C ALA A 25 15.72 -4.55 -18.64
N THR A 26 15.87 -3.41 -19.32
CA THR A 26 15.34 -2.15 -18.85
C THR A 26 13.88 -2.29 -19.18
N PHE A 27 13.18 -3.05 -18.34
CA PHE A 27 11.74 -3.16 -18.40
C PHE A 27 11.25 -1.72 -18.53
N PRO A 28 10.47 -1.39 -19.57
CA PRO A 28 10.04 -0.02 -19.76
C PRO A 28 9.37 0.42 -18.47
N ALA A 29 9.91 1.49 -17.88
CA ALA A 29 9.34 2.06 -16.67
C ALA A 29 7.85 2.31 -16.93
N MET A 30 7.00 1.83 -16.03
CA MET A 30 5.55 1.94 -16.20
C MET A 30 5.18 3.43 -16.36
N PRO A 31 4.37 3.80 -17.39
CA PRO A 31 3.95 5.18 -17.56
C PRO A 31 3.23 5.73 -16.33
N LEU A 32 3.43 7.01 -16.03
CA LEU A 32 2.81 7.67 -14.86
C LEU A 32 1.28 7.52 -14.84
N SER A 33 0.64 7.60 -16.00
CA SER A 33 -0.81 7.38 -16.15
C SER A 33 -1.25 5.99 -15.67
N ASN A 34 -0.44 4.97 -15.92
CA ASN A 34 -0.75 3.59 -15.53
C ASN A 34 -0.54 3.41 -14.03
N LEU A 35 0.46 4.07 -13.43
CA LEU A 35 0.64 4.09 -11.98
C LEU A 35 -0.59 4.72 -11.29
N PHE A 36 -1.07 5.87 -11.78
CA PHE A 36 -2.28 6.49 -11.25
C PHE A 36 -3.51 5.61 -11.43
N ALA A 37 -3.72 5.03 -12.62
CA ALA A 37 -4.85 4.13 -12.86
C ALA A 37 -4.83 2.92 -11.91
N ASN A 38 -3.66 2.33 -11.70
CA ASN A 38 -3.49 1.22 -10.76
C ASN A 38 -3.77 1.63 -9.32
N ALA A 39 -3.29 2.79 -8.88
CA ALA A 39 -3.54 3.31 -7.54
C ALA A 39 -5.04 3.58 -7.32
N VAL A 40 -5.73 4.19 -8.29
CA VAL A 40 -7.18 4.44 -8.24
C VAL A 40 -7.96 3.13 -8.16
N LEU A 41 -7.64 2.15 -9.01
CA LEU A 41 -8.31 0.84 -8.99
C LEU A 41 -8.13 0.14 -7.64
N ARG A 42 -6.91 0.16 -7.08
CA ARG A 42 -6.61 -0.42 -5.76
C ARG A 42 -7.38 0.28 -4.64
N ALA A 43 -7.44 1.62 -4.65
CA ALA A 43 -8.19 2.40 -3.67
C ALA A 43 -9.71 2.14 -3.76
N GLN A 44 -10.26 2.08 -4.96
CA GLN A 44 -11.68 1.75 -5.17
C GLN A 44 -12.01 0.35 -4.67
N HIS A 45 -11.14 -0.63 -4.96
CA HIS A 45 -11.33 -1.99 -4.47
C HIS A 45 -11.32 -2.05 -2.94
N LEU A 46 -10.39 -1.35 -2.28
CA LEU A 46 -10.34 -1.23 -0.83
C LEU A 46 -11.59 -0.58 -0.25
N HIS A 47 -12.10 0.48 -0.88
CA HIS A 47 -13.35 1.13 -0.46
C HIS A 47 -14.53 0.15 -0.48
N LEU A 48 -14.68 -0.62 -1.57
CA LEU A 48 -15.73 -1.64 -1.69
C LEU A 48 -15.60 -2.74 -0.63
N LEU A 49 -14.38 -3.24 -0.40
CA LEU A 49 -14.12 -4.23 0.64
C LEU A 49 -14.47 -3.71 2.04
N ALA A 50 -14.11 -2.46 2.35
CA ALA A 50 -14.43 -1.84 3.64
C ALA A 50 -15.94 -1.68 3.82
N ALA A 51 -16.65 -1.18 2.79
CA ALA A 51 -18.09 -0.99 2.82
C ALA A 51 -18.85 -2.32 3.02
N GLU A 52 -18.46 -3.37 2.30
CA GLU A 52 -19.08 -4.69 2.43
C GLU A 52 -18.79 -5.32 3.80
N THR A 53 -17.56 -5.21 4.28
CA THR A 53 -17.17 -5.72 5.61
C THR A 53 -17.95 -5.03 6.73
N TYR A 54 -18.09 -3.71 6.65
CA TYR A 54 -18.88 -2.94 7.62
C TYR A 54 -20.36 -3.35 7.60
N LYS A 55 -20.93 -3.46 6.40
CA LYS A 55 -22.32 -3.86 6.22
C LYS A 55 -22.60 -5.27 6.76
N GLU A 56 -21.74 -6.24 6.49
CA GLU A 56 -21.92 -7.60 7.00
C GLU A 56 -21.72 -7.68 8.53
N PHE A 57 -20.81 -6.86 9.08
CA PHE A 57 -20.70 -6.70 10.53
C PHE A 57 -21.99 -6.16 11.16
N GLU A 58 -22.55 -5.08 10.61
CA GLU A 58 -23.83 -4.54 11.10
C GLU A 58 -24.95 -5.57 10.99
N ARG A 59 -25.00 -6.32 9.88
CA ARG A 59 -26.01 -7.35 9.65
C ARG A 59 -25.93 -8.48 10.67
N THR A 60 -24.71 -8.88 11.01
CA THR A 60 -24.45 -10.07 11.84
C THR A 60 -24.53 -9.76 13.33
N TYR A 61 -24.09 -8.57 13.75
CA TYR A 61 -23.87 -8.26 15.16
C TYR A 61 -24.77 -7.15 15.71
N ILE A 62 -25.37 -6.30 14.87
CA ILE A 62 -26.21 -5.19 15.33
C ILE A 62 -27.69 -5.51 15.04
N PRO A 63 -28.55 -5.59 16.08
CA PRO A 63 -29.99 -5.76 15.91
C PRO A 63 -30.60 -4.65 15.04
N GLU A 64 -31.59 -5.01 14.20
CA GLU A 64 -32.18 -4.11 13.19
C GLU A 64 -32.72 -2.80 13.80
N ASP A 65 -33.33 -2.89 14.99
CA ASP A 65 -33.87 -1.77 15.77
C ASP A 65 -32.79 -0.80 16.28
N GLN A 66 -31.56 -1.29 16.47
CA GLN A 66 -30.42 -0.50 16.93
C GLN A 66 -29.56 0.09 15.80
N ARG A 67 -29.68 -0.42 14.56
CA ARG A 67 -28.90 0.09 13.42
C ARG A 67 -29.19 1.56 13.11
N TYR A 68 -30.43 2.01 13.31
CA TYR A 68 -30.82 3.40 13.05
C TYR A 68 -30.40 4.37 14.16
N THR A 69 -30.29 3.91 15.41
CA THR A 69 -29.88 4.74 16.55
C THR A 69 -28.36 4.83 16.67
N ASN A 70 -27.62 3.78 16.29
CA ASN A 70 -26.16 3.72 16.39
C ASN A 70 -25.44 4.58 15.34
N LYS A 71 -26.08 4.87 14.19
CA LYS A 71 -25.57 5.79 13.15
C LYS A 71 -25.29 7.20 13.66
N ASN A 72 -25.95 7.62 14.74
CA ASN A 72 -25.78 8.94 15.35
C ASN A 72 -24.92 8.90 16.63
N SER A 73 -24.24 7.79 16.93
CA SER A 73 -23.33 7.76 18.09
C SER A 73 -22.14 8.69 17.82
N GLN A 74 -22.10 9.81 18.54
CA GLN A 74 -21.02 10.80 18.55
C GLN A 74 -19.67 10.25 19.08
N ALA A 75 -19.50 8.93 19.16
CA ALA A 75 -18.40 8.26 19.85
C ALA A 75 -17.52 7.40 18.93
N ALA A 76 -17.82 7.31 17.64
CA ALA A 76 -16.95 6.62 16.69
C ALA A 76 -15.75 7.51 16.35
N PHE A 77 -14.63 7.29 17.03
CA PHE A 77 -13.36 7.94 16.73
C PHE A 77 -12.61 7.15 15.65
N CYS A 78 -12.42 7.74 14.47
CA CYS A 78 -11.60 7.14 13.42
C CYS A 78 -10.11 7.41 13.67
N TYR A 79 -9.27 6.40 13.45
CA TYR A 79 -7.80 6.57 13.53
C TYR A 79 -7.25 7.69 12.63
N SER A 80 -8.00 8.07 11.59
CA SER A 80 -7.66 9.12 10.64
C SER A 80 -8.16 10.52 11.02
N GLU A 81 -8.93 10.70 12.10
CA GLU A 81 -9.56 12.01 12.42
C GLU A 81 -8.55 13.14 12.71
N THR A 82 -7.34 12.80 13.15
CA THR A 82 -6.28 13.77 13.45
C THR A 82 -5.44 14.14 12.23
N ILE A 83 -5.65 13.47 11.09
CA ILE A 83 -4.93 13.75 9.85
C ILE A 83 -5.54 15.01 9.22
N PRO A 84 -4.76 16.07 8.96
CA PRO A 84 -5.26 17.32 8.39
C PRO A 84 -5.47 17.20 6.87
N ALA A 85 -6.11 16.11 6.42
CA ALA A 85 -6.43 15.87 5.03
C ALA A 85 -7.61 16.76 4.60
N PRO A 86 -7.63 17.25 3.34
CA PRO A 86 -8.77 17.99 2.82
C PRO A 86 -10.01 17.08 2.80
N THR A 87 -11.11 17.55 3.39
CA THR A 87 -12.38 16.82 3.47
C THR A 87 -13.40 17.31 2.44
N GLY A 88 -13.17 18.50 1.89
CA GLY A 88 -14.00 19.13 0.86
C GLY A 88 -13.28 19.29 -0.49
N LYS A 89 -14.08 19.51 -1.53
CA LYS A 89 -13.59 19.76 -2.88
C LYS A 89 -12.70 21.01 -2.95
N ASP A 90 -13.15 22.11 -2.35
CA ASP A 90 -12.45 23.39 -2.42
C ASP A 90 -11.10 23.32 -1.70
N ASP A 91 -11.05 22.66 -0.53
CA ASP A 91 -9.83 22.43 0.23
C ASP A 91 -8.83 21.56 -0.54
N ALA A 92 -9.31 20.52 -1.23
CA ALA A 92 -8.47 19.64 -2.03
C ALA A 92 -7.87 20.35 -3.25
N GLN A 93 -8.64 21.23 -3.90
CA GLN A 93 -8.17 22.01 -5.06
C GLN A 93 -7.09 23.04 -4.71
N GLN A 94 -6.98 23.42 -3.43
CA GLN A 94 -5.94 24.33 -2.94
C GLN A 94 -4.61 23.61 -2.60
N LYS A 95 -4.55 22.28 -2.71
CA LYS A 95 -3.35 21.49 -2.42
C LYS A 95 -2.61 21.13 -3.70
N SER A 96 -1.28 21.02 -3.60
CA SER A 96 -0.47 20.45 -4.67
C SER A 96 -0.68 18.93 -4.79
N ASP A 97 -0.41 18.38 -5.97
CA ASP A 97 -0.49 16.92 -6.21
C ASP A 97 0.34 16.13 -5.18
N MET A 98 1.52 16.63 -4.84
CA MET A 98 2.40 16.00 -3.84
C MET A 98 1.85 16.09 -2.41
N GLU A 99 1.15 17.16 -2.05
CA GLU A 99 0.46 17.23 -0.75
C GLU A 99 -0.70 16.23 -0.70
N LEU A 100 -1.50 16.13 -1.77
CA LEU A 100 -2.58 15.15 -1.86
C LEU A 100 -2.07 13.71 -1.76
N LEU A 101 -0.96 13.39 -2.44
CA LEU A 101 -0.30 12.08 -2.33
C LEU A 101 0.22 11.82 -0.90
N ARG A 102 0.79 12.82 -0.23
CA ARG A 102 1.23 12.70 1.18
C ARG A 102 0.06 12.45 2.13
N PHE A 103 -1.03 13.21 2.00
CA PHE A 103 -2.24 12.96 2.82
C PHE A 103 -2.79 11.56 2.57
N SER A 104 -2.83 11.14 1.30
CA SER A 104 -3.26 9.78 0.92
C SER A 104 -2.38 8.71 1.55
N LEU A 105 -1.05 8.89 1.53
CA LEU A 105 -0.11 7.95 2.14
C LEU A 105 -0.31 7.84 3.65
N VAL A 106 -0.42 8.96 4.36
CA VAL A 106 -0.63 8.98 5.82
C VAL A 106 -1.98 8.34 6.18
N LEU A 107 -3.03 8.58 5.39
CA LEU A 107 -4.32 7.92 5.54
C LEU A 107 -4.18 6.40 5.44
N ILE A 108 -3.55 5.88 4.38
CA ILE A 108 -3.34 4.43 4.23
C ILE A 108 -2.52 3.85 5.38
N GLN A 109 -1.45 4.53 5.78
CA GLN A 109 -0.58 4.07 6.87
C GLN A 109 -1.29 4.02 8.22
N SER A 110 -2.20 4.96 8.50
CA SER A 110 -2.98 4.98 9.75
C SER A 110 -3.85 3.72 9.95
N TRP A 111 -4.21 3.03 8.86
CA TRP A 111 -5.05 1.83 8.88
C TRP A 111 -4.28 0.51 8.93
N LEU A 112 -2.97 0.50 8.65
CA LEU A 112 -2.18 -0.73 8.60
C LEU A 112 -2.19 -1.47 9.95
N THR A 113 -1.87 -0.79 11.05
CA THR A 113 -1.82 -1.40 12.38
C THR A 113 -3.23 -1.82 12.87
N PRO A 114 -4.28 -0.98 12.79
CA PRO A 114 -5.64 -1.38 13.15
C PRO A 114 -6.12 -2.62 12.38
N VAL A 115 -5.92 -2.67 11.07
CA VAL A 115 -6.36 -3.81 10.24
C VAL A 115 -5.57 -5.07 10.58
N GLN A 116 -4.25 -4.96 10.78
CA GLN A 116 -3.43 -6.11 11.18
C GLN A 116 -3.84 -6.68 12.54
N TYR A 117 -4.25 -5.83 13.48
CA TYR A 117 -4.78 -6.28 14.76
C TYR A 117 -6.15 -6.95 14.60
N LEU A 118 -7.04 -6.31 13.84
CA LEU A 118 -8.38 -6.81 13.56
C LEU A 118 -8.33 -8.19 12.88
N SER A 119 -7.45 -8.38 11.90
CA SER A 119 -7.30 -9.64 11.20
C SER A 119 -6.91 -10.78 12.15
N LYS A 120 -5.98 -10.53 13.09
CA LYS A 120 -5.60 -11.49 14.15
C LYS A 120 -6.77 -11.87 15.05
N VAL A 121 -7.59 -10.90 15.47
CA VAL A 121 -8.74 -11.16 16.36
C VAL A 121 -9.81 -12.00 15.68
N PHE A 122 -9.98 -11.86 14.36
CA PHE A 122 -11.05 -12.52 13.61
C PHE A 122 -10.58 -13.66 12.70
N THR A 123 -9.37 -14.21 12.92
CA THR A 123 -8.71 -15.25 12.08
C THR A 123 -9.53 -16.53 11.83
N ASN A 124 -10.71 -16.71 12.44
CA ASN A 124 -11.57 -17.89 12.28
C ASN A 124 -13.05 -17.54 12.04
N ASN A 125 -13.38 -16.29 11.77
CA ASN A 125 -14.76 -15.85 11.65
C ASN A 125 -15.11 -15.61 10.17
N LEU A 126 -16.08 -16.36 9.64
CA LEU A 126 -16.52 -16.27 8.23
C LEU A 126 -16.90 -14.84 7.81
N VAL A 127 -17.33 -14.02 8.77
CA VAL A 127 -17.70 -12.61 8.58
C VAL A 127 -16.51 -11.74 8.16
N PHE A 128 -15.28 -12.11 8.54
CA PHE A 128 -14.06 -11.32 8.30
C PHE A 128 -13.01 -12.08 7.49
N GLY A 129 -13.37 -13.16 6.80
CA GLY A 129 -12.43 -13.91 5.93
C GLY A 129 -11.79 -13.06 4.81
N THR A 130 -12.34 -11.88 4.53
CA THR A 130 -11.76 -10.86 3.64
C THR A 130 -10.69 -9.99 4.30
N SER A 131 -10.65 -9.90 5.64
CA SER A 131 -9.78 -8.99 6.41
C SER A 131 -8.30 -9.27 6.21
N ASP A 132 -7.89 -10.54 6.15
CA ASP A 132 -6.50 -10.92 5.86
C ASP A 132 -6.06 -10.41 4.48
N ARG A 133 -6.99 -10.24 3.52
CA ARG A 133 -6.70 -9.65 2.20
C ARG A 133 -6.66 -8.12 2.24
N VAL A 134 -7.36 -7.48 3.18
CA VAL A 134 -7.40 -6.00 3.29
C VAL A 134 -6.03 -5.45 3.69
N PHE A 135 -5.32 -6.10 4.62
CA PHE A 135 -3.97 -5.67 5.00
C PHE A 135 -3.02 -5.66 3.80
N GLU A 136 -2.98 -6.77 3.05
CA GLU A 136 -2.15 -6.88 1.84
C GLU A 136 -2.55 -5.86 0.77
N LYS A 137 -3.86 -5.61 0.61
CA LYS A 137 -4.36 -4.62 -0.36
C LYS A 137 -4.02 -3.18 0.05
N LEU A 138 -3.97 -2.88 1.35
CA LEU A 138 -3.49 -1.60 1.89
C LEU A 138 -2.00 -1.43 1.63
N LYS A 139 -1.19 -2.47 1.85
CA LYS A 139 0.25 -2.46 1.54
C LYS A 139 0.53 -2.26 0.06
N ASP A 140 -0.19 -2.98 -0.77
CA ASP A 140 -0.23 -2.83 -2.23
C ASP A 140 -0.52 -1.38 -2.69
N LEU A 141 -1.39 -0.67 -1.99
CA LEU A 141 -1.72 0.73 -2.29
C LEU A 141 -0.68 1.70 -1.72
N GLU A 142 -0.14 1.43 -0.52
CA GLU A 142 0.95 2.19 0.09
C GLU A 142 2.15 2.27 -0.88
N GLU A 143 2.58 1.13 -1.41
CA GLU A 143 3.67 1.05 -2.38
C GLU A 143 3.35 1.81 -3.68
N GLY A 144 2.11 1.69 -4.17
CA GLY A 144 1.66 2.42 -5.36
C GLY A 144 1.70 3.94 -5.18
N ILE A 145 1.30 4.46 -4.02
CA ILE A 145 1.38 5.89 -3.71
C ILE A 145 2.84 6.32 -3.56
N GLN A 146 3.67 5.53 -2.88
CA GLN A 146 5.11 5.82 -2.76
C GLN A 146 5.80 5.87 -4.12
N ALA A 147 5.40 5.02 -5.07
CA ALA A 147 5.92 5.06 -6.44
C ALA A 147 5.51 6.32 -7.21
N LEU A 148 4.29 6.84 -6.98
CA LEU A 148 3.82 8.10 -7.56
C LEU A 148 4.54 9.34 -7.01
N MET A 149 5.19 9.21 -5.84
CA MET A 149 5.91 10.29 -5.18
C MET A 149 7.41 10.33 -5.51
N ARG A 150 7.93 9.36 -6.26
CA ARG A 150 9.33 9.29 -6.72
C ARG A 150 9.50 10.03 -8.04
#